data_AF-A0A924G9I4-F1
#
_entry.id   AF-A0A924G9I4-F1
#
_cell.length_a   1.000
_cell.length_b   1.000
_cell.length_c   1.000
_cell.angle_alpha   90.00
_cell.angle_beta   90.00
_cell.angle_gamma   90.00
#
_symmetry.space_group_name_H-M   'P 1'
#
loop_
_entity.id
_entity.type
_entity.pdbx_description
1 polymer ?
#
loop_
_entity_poly.entity_id
_entity_poly.type
_entity_poly.pdbx_seq_one_letter_code
_entity_poly.pdbx_strand_id
1 'polypeptide(L)'
;MDKPVICIGAALVDELYAANHPMLMSTTNDATVHRSAGGVARNIAHQLALLGIPVQLISVFGNDGEGDWLKTICGYVNIQLDAAITNHSLTGKYTGILNYDRSLFTALLTNTSLDSLSPQYLQQHETLLATAFTIIADANIDTDSVAWLAQFCQRKNIPLIVEPVSVPPAQKFAKMNLQGVHLITPNEDELPAMCSNGGKTIEENAQEILDRGVEKIWLHRGKKG
;
A
#
# COMPACT_ATOMS: atom_id res chain seq x y z
N MET A 1 -9.32 -17.50 -14.75
CA MET A 1 -7.92 -17.41 -14.27
C MET A 1 -7.89 -18.15 -12.95
N ASP A 2 -7.15 -19.26 -12.86
CA ASP A 2 -7.17 -20.10 -11.65
C ASP A 2 -6.16 -19.64 -10.59
N LYS A 3 -5.23 -18.74 -10.96
CA LYS A 3 -4.21 -18.20 -10.08
C LYS A 3 -4.63 -16.83 -9.52
N PRO A 4 -4.53 -16.59 -8.20
CA PRO A 4 -4.91 -15.31 -7.61
C PRO A 4 -3.86 -14.22 -7.83
N VAL A 5 -4.27 -12.97 -7.74
CA VAL A 5 -3.36 -11.85 -7.47
C VAL A 5 -3.18 -11.76 -5.96
N ILE A 6 -1.94 -11.69 -5.49
CA ILE A 6 -1.65 -11.54 -4.06
C ILE A 6 -1.21 -10.11 -3.78
N CYS A 7 -2.01 -9.37 -3.03
CA CYS A 7 -1.71 -8.03 -2.56
C CYS A 7 -1.10 -8.09 -1.15
N ILE A 8 -0.01 -7.38 -0.91
CA ILE A 8 0.73 -7.36 0.36
C ILE A 8 0.92 -5.90 0.77
N GLY A 9 0.46 -5.53 1.97
CA GLY A 9 0.63 -4.18 2.48
C GLY A 9 -0.51 -3.70 3.35
N ALA A 10 -0.80 -2.40 3.32
CA ALA A 10 -1.70 -1.76 4.26
C ALA A 10 -3.18 -2.09 4.03
N ALA A 11 -3.88 -2.39 5.12
CA ALA A 11 -5.32 -2.29 5.28
C ALA A 11 -5.58 -1.46 6.54
N LEU A 12 -6.31 -0.36 6.41
CA LEU A 12 -6.55 0.57 7.50
C LEU A 12 -7.92 1.20 7.37
N VAL A 13 -8.35 1.92 8.40
CA VAL A 13 -9.59 2.68 8.39
C VAL A 13 -9.27 4.13 8.06
N ASP A 14 -9.94 4.68 7.05
CA ASP A 14 -9.87 6.10 6.72
C ASP A 14 -11.04 6.81 7.40
N GLU A 15 -10.74 7.83 8.21
CA GLU A 15 -11.73 8.74 8.79
C GLU A 15 -11.41 10.17 8.41
N LEU A 16 -12.34 10.83 7.73
CA LEU A 16 -12.25 12.24 7.39
C LEU A 16 -13.27 13.02 8.21
N TYR A 17 -12.78 13.90 9.08
CA TYR A 17 -13.56 14.80 9.90
C TYR A 17 -13.57 16.18 9.24
N ALA A 18 -14.71 16.56 8.67
CA ALA A 18 -14.82 17.80 7.93
C ALA A 18 -15.59 18.84 8.75
N ALA A 19 -14.93 19.95 9.10
CA ALA A 19 -15.55 21.02 9.88
C ALA A 19 -16.79 21.56 9.16
N ASN A 20 -17.87 21.78 9.91
CA ASN A 20 -19.13 22.32 9.38
C ASN A 20 -19.12 23.86 9.31
N HIS A 21 -18.18 24.49 10.01
CA HIS A 21 -17.95 25.93 10.06
C HIS A 21 -16.43 26.21 10.06
N PRO A 22 -15.99 27.45 9.79
CA PRO A 22 -14.59 27.84 9.97
C PRO A 22 -14.08 27.42 11.36
N MET A 23 -12.94 26.73 11.40
CA MET A 23 -12.46 26.13 12.64
C MET A 23 -12.05 27.17 13.68
N LEU A 24 -12.53 26.96 14.90
CA LEU A 24 -12.10 27.68 16.09
C LEU A 24 -11.00 26.86 16.78
N MET A 25 -9.83 27.46 16.95
CA MET A 25 -8.68 26.79 17.56
C MET A 25 -8.88 26.56 19.05
N SER A 26 -8.34 25.45 19.55
CA SER A 26 -8.33 25.10 20.98
C SER A 26 -9.72 24.97 21.63
N THR A 27 -10.75 24.65 20.83
CA THR A 27 -12.12 24.37 21.31
C THR A 27 -12.79 23.28 20.46
N THR A 28 -14.01 22.91 20.84
CA THR A 28 -14.83 21.92 20.12
C THR A 28 -15.42 22.54 18.85
N ASN A 29 -15.35 21.80 17.74
CA ASN A 29 -15.91 22.18 16.46
C ASN A 29 -16.87 21.10 15.97
N ASP A 30 -18.04 21.50 15.49
CA ASP A 30 -18.97 20.56 14.84
C ASP A 30 -18.39 20.09 13.51
N ALA A 31 -18.39 18.78 13.30
CA ALA A 31 -17.83 18.15 12.11
C ALA A 31 -18.72 17.02 11.60
N THR A 32 -18.66 16.79 10.29
CA THR A 32 -19.21 15.59 9.65
C THR A 32 -18.09 14.57 9.50
N VAL A 33 -18.35 13.31 9.86
CA VAL A 33 -17.39 12.21 9.69
C VAL A 33 -17.73 11.38 8.46
N HIS A 34 -16.72 11.09 7.65
CA HIS A 34 -16.78 10.07 6.62
C HIS A 34 -15.80 8.95 6.98
N ARG A 35 -16.32 7.74 7.17
CA ARG A 35 -15.52 6.55 7.46
C ARG A 35 -15.55 5.62 6.26
N SER A 36 -14.38 5.22 5.79
CA SER A 36 -14.21 4.24 4.72
C SER A 36 -13.15 3.23 5.08
N ALA A 37 -13.23 2.06 4.45
CA ALA A 37 -12.10 1.17 4.45
C ALA A 37 -11.03 1.84 3.57
N GLY A 38 -9.78 1.86 4.04
CA GLY A 38 -8.59 2.36 3.34
C GLY A 38 -7.48 1.32 3.18
N GLY A 39 -6.28 1.83 2.88
CA GLY A 39 -5.06 1.05 2.65
C GLY A 39 -4.82 0.74 1.16
N VAL A 40 -3.64 1.06 0.64
CA VAL A 40 -3.33 0.94 -0.79
C VAL A 40 -3.41 -0.50 -1.27
N ALA A 41 -2.73 -1.43 -0.59
CA ALA A 41 -2.82 -2.85 -0.93
C ALA A 41 -4.27 -3.37 -0.86
N ARG A 42 -5.06 -2.98 0.14
CA ARG A 42 -6.48 -3.38 0.23
C ARG A 42 -7.31 -2.78 -0.91
N ASN A 43 -7.09 -1.52 -1.27
CA ASN A 43 -7.82 -0.86 -2.34
C ASN A 43 -7.53 -1.51 -3.70
N ILE A 44 -6.27 -1.88 -3.97
CA ILE A 44 -5.90 -2.66 -5.15
C ILE A 44 -6.61 -4.01 -5.13
N ALA A 45 -6.54 -4.74 -4.01
CA ALA A 45 -7.22 -6.03 -3.85
C ALA A 45 -8.73 -5.93 -4.08
N HIS A 46 -9.36 -4.86 -3.57
CA HIS A 46 -10.78 -4.59 -3.71
C HIS A 46 -11.18 -4.33 -5.16
N GLN A 47 -10.44 -3.50 -5.89
CA GLN A 47 -10.74 -3.23 -7.29
C GLN A 47 -10.56 -4.48 -8.16
N LEU A 48 -9.51 -5.27 -7.92
CA LEU A 48 -9.31 -6.55 -8.61
C LEU A 48 -10.45 -7.53 -8.33
N ALA A 49 -10.89 -7.62 -7.09
CA ALA A 49 -11.99 -8.50 -6.70
C ALA A 49 -13.33 -8.08 -7.34
N LEU A 50 -13.62 -6.78 -7.42
CA LEU A 50 -14.80 -6.27 -8.14
C LEU A 50 -14.78 -6.59 -9.64
N LEU A 51 -13.59 -6.71 -10.23
CA LEU A 51 -13.40 -7.16 -11.62
C LEU A 51 -13.48 -8.69 -11.79
N GLY A 52 -13.82 -9.43 -10.73
CA GLY A 52 -13.94 -10.90 -10.75
C GLY A 52 -12.60 -11.63 -10.78
N ILE A 53 -11.51 -10.96 -10.46
CA ILE A 53 -10.19 -11.58 -10.35
C ILE A 53 -10.08 -12.24 -8.96
N PRO A 54 -9.60 -13.49 -8.85
CA PRO A 54 -9.32 -14.08 -7.53
C PRO A 54 -8.20 -13.32 -6.83
N VAL A 55 -8.41 -12.93 -5.57
CA VAL A 55 -7.44 -12.11 -4.83
C VAL A 55 -7.19 -12.68 -3.43
N GLN A 56 -5.92 -12.68 -3.05
CA GLN A 56 -5.46 -12.85 -1.67
C GLN A 56 -4.94 -11.50 -1.16
N LEU A 57 -5.30 -11.12 0.06
CA LEU A 57 -4.68 -9.99 0.74
C LEU A 57 -3.91 -10.46 1.98
N ILE A 58 -2.61 -10.16 2.00
CA ILE A 58 -1.72 -10.35 3.13
C ILE A 58 -1.52 -8.97 3.77
N SER A 59 -2.18 -8.77 4.91
CA SER A 59 -2.16 -7.49 5.63
C SER A 59 -2.19 -7.72 7.14
N VAL A 60 -2.14 -6.64 7.92
CA VAL A 60 -2.19 -6.66 9.37
C VAL A 60 -3.48 -5.98 9.82
N PHE A 61 -4.28 -6.69 10.59
CA PHE A 61 -5.51 -6.19 11.22
C PHE A 61 -5.31 -6.21 12.74
N GLY A 62 -5.88 -5.22 13.43
CA GLY A 62 -5.94 -5.25 14.88
C GLY A 62 -6.96 -6.27 15.37
N ASN A 63 -6.80 -6.70 16.62
CA ASN A 63 -7.78 -7.51 17.33
C ASN A 63 -8.82 -6.59 17.99
N ASP A 64 -9.53 -5.83 17.15
CA ASP A 64 -10.53 -4.85 17.55
C ASP A 64 -11.69 -4.79 16.53
N GLY A 65 -12.74 -4.03 16.86
CA GLY A 65 -13.93 -3.92 16.00
C GLY A 65 -13.65 -3.30 14.63
N GLU A 66 -12.61 -2.48 14.51
CA GLU A 66 -12.16 -1.92 13.23
C GLU A 66 -11.54 -3.00 12.33
N GLY A 67 -10.73 -3.90 12.92
CA GLY A 67 -10.12 -5.03 12.23
C GLY A 67 -11.17 -6.02 11.75
N ASP A 68 -12.14 -6.34 12.60
CA ASP A 68 -13.28 -7.21 12.24
C ASP A 68 -14.14 -6.60 11.13
N TRP A 69 -14.36 -5.28 11.18
CA TRP A 69 -15.07 -4.58 10.12
C TRP A 69 -14.32 -4.63 8.79
N LEU A 70 -13.00 -4.36 8.77
CA LEU A 70 -12.21 -4.44 7.55
C LEU A 70 -12.20 -5.86 6.95
N LYS A 71 -12.04 -6.90 7.78
CA LYS A 71 -12.12 -8.31 7.35
C LYS A 71 -13.49 -8.62 6.73
N THR A 72 -14.56 -8.14 7.34
CA THR A 72 -15.93 -8.30 6.82
C THR A 72 -16.10 -7.63 5.45
N ILE A 73 -15.61 -6.40 5.29
CA ILE A 73 -15.65 -5.67 4.00
C ILE A 73 -14.85 -6.42 2.92
N CYS A 74 -13.69 -7.00 3.26
CA CYS A 74 -12.93 -7.83 2.33
C CYS A 74 -13.71 -9.09 1.92
N GLY A 75 -14.38 -9.74 2.88
CA GLY A 75 -15.20 -10.92 2.65
C GLY A 75 -16.38 -10.68 1.70
N TYR A 76 -17.04 -9.51 1.76
CA TYR A 76 -18.18 -9.19 0.88
C TYR A 76 -17.82 -9.19 -0.61
N VAL A 77 -16.55 -8.95 -0.95
CA VAL A 77 -16.07 -8.98 -2.34
C VAL A 77 -15.21 -10.21 -2.63
N ASN A 78 -15.21 -11.23 -1.76
CA ASN A 78 -14.45 -12.48 -1.91
C ASN A 78 -12.91 -12.33 -1.92
N ILE A 79 -12.37 -11.32 -1.24
CA ILE A 79 -10.91 -11.26 -0.98
C ILE A 79 -10.57 -12.32 0.09
N GLN A 80 -9.64 -13.21 -0.22
CA GLN A 80 -9.14 -14.22 0.72
C GLN A 80 -8.08 -13.62 1.67
N LEU A 81 -8.10 -14.06 2.93
CA LEU A 81 -7.27 -13.52 4.01
C LEU A 81 -6.46 -14.60 4.74
N ASP A 82 -6.18 -15.74 4.11
CA ASP A 82 -5.57 -16.92 4.76
C ASP A 82 -4.20 -16.67 5.41
N ALA A 83 -3.46 -15.66 4.92
CA ALA A 83 -2.18 -15.23 5.48
C ALA A 83 -2.24 -13.78 6.01
N ALA A 84 -3.41 -13.31 6.43
CA ALA A 84 -3.52 -12.05 7.15
C ALA A 84 -3.12 -12.23 8.62
N ILE A 85 -2.42 -11.25 9.18
CA ILE A 85 -2.07 -11.19 10.60
C ILE A 85 -3.22 -10.53 11.35
N THR A 86 -3.62 -11.13 12.48
CA THR A 86 -4.41 -10.44 13.51
C THR A 86 -3.49 -10.13 14.67
N ASN A 87 -3.11 -8.86 14.81
CA ASN A 87 -2.21 -8.38 15.86
C ASN A 87 -2.99 -8.06 17.15
N HIS A 88 -2.32 -8.09 18.30
CA HIS A 88 -2.90 -7.66 19.57
C HIS A 88 -3.04 -6.13 19.70
N SER A 89 -2.49 -5.36 18.76
CA SER A 89 -2.64 -3.91 18.67
C SER A 89 -3.99 -3.50 18.08
N LEU A 90 -4.26 -2.19 18.13
CA LEU A 90 -5.36 -1.60 17.39
C LEU A 90 -5.12 -1.67 15.87
N THR A 91 -6.20 -1.66 15.09
CA THR A 91 -6.17 -1.58 13.64
C THR A 91 -5.63 -0.23 13.18
N GLY A 92 -4.87 -0.24 12.09
CA GLY A 92 -4.34 0.97 11.48
C GLY A 92 -5.44 1.96 11.13
N LYS A 93 -5.22 3.25 11.41
CA LYS A 93 -6.19 4.32 11.10
C LYS A 93 -5.48 5.54 10.52
N TYR A 94 -6.00 6.03 9.40
CA TYR A 94 -5.72 7.34 8.85
C TYR A 94 -6.85 8.28 9.24
N THR A 95 -6.52 9.33 9.98
CA THR A 95 -7.48 10.34 10.43
C THR A 95 -7.12 11.68 9.79
N GLY A 96 -7.94 12.14 8.84
CA GLY A 96 -7.83 13.46 8.24
C GLY A 96 -8.78 14.45 8.89
N ILE A 97 -8.30 15.65 9.20
CA ILE A 97 -9.10 16.79 9.64
C ILE A 97 -9.16 17.77 8.48
N LEU A 98 -10.37 18.08 7.99
CA LEU A 98 -10.60 19.00 6.88
C LEU A 98 -11.16 20.32 7.40
N ASN A 99 -10.66 21.41 6.82
CA ASN A 99 -11.22 22.75 6.98
C ASN A 99 -12.67 22.82 6.46
N TYR A 100 -13.35 23.93 6.76
CA TYR A 100 -14.70 24.22 6.25
C TYR A 100 -14.78 24.16 4.72
N ASP A 101 -13.74 24.63 4.03
CA ASP A 101 -13.62 24.60 2.58
C ASP A 101 -13.21 23.23 2.00
N ARG A 102 -13.15 22.19 2.85
CA ARG A 102 -12.75 20.82 2.54
C ARG A 102 -11.26 20.63 2.20
N SER A 103 -10.43 21.67 2.33
CA SER A 103 -8.98 21.49 2.28
C SER A 103 -8.47 20.70 3.49
N LEU A 104 -7.44 19.88 3.30
CA LEU A 104 -6.83 19.12 4.39
C LEU A 104 -6.10 20.08 5.34
N PHE A 105 -6.52 20.10 6.61
CA PHE A 105 -5.84 20.85 7.66
C PHE A 105 -4.66 20.05 8.22
N THR A 106 -4.91 18.80 8.62
CA THR A 106 -3.87 17.87 9.05
C THR A 106 -4.35 16.43 8.93
N ALA A 107 -3.43 15.48 8.97
CA ALA A 107 -3.75 14.06 9.04
C ALA A 107 -2.79 13.33 9.98
N LEU A 108 -3.29 12.26 10.58
CA LEU A 108 -2.54 11.36 11.44
C LEU A 108 -2.67 9.94 10.91
N LEU A 109 -1.56 9.21 10.97
CA LEU A 109 -1.53 7.77 10.71
C LEU A 109 -1.13 7.06 11.99
N THR A 110 -1.90 6.06 12.39
CA THR A 110 -1.69 5.31 13.64
C THR A 110 -1.75 3.81 13.42
N ASN A 111 -1.03 3.04 14.24
CA ASN A 111 -1.19 1.60 14.44
C ASN A 111 -1.07 0.70 13.20
N THR A 112 -0.38 1.13 12.15
CA THR A 112 -0.27 0.35 10.89
C THR A 112 0.38 -1.03 11.09
N SER A 113 1.32 -1.17 12.03
CA SER A 113 1.93 -2.43 12.47
C SER A 113 2.50 -3.32 11.33
N LEU A 114 2.87 -2.70 10.21
CA LEU A 114 3.27 -3.40 8.98
C LEU A 114 4.65 -4.05 9.05
N ASP A 115 5.46 -3.67 10.03
CA ASP A 115 6.74 -4.32 10.36
C ASP A 115 6.56 -5.83 10.66
N SER A 116 5.33 -6.23 11.04
CA SER A 116 4.96 -7.65 11.22
C SER A 116 4.97 -8.45 9.91
N LEU A 117 4.81 -7.79 8.76
CA LEU A 117 4.95 -8.37 7.42
C LEU A 117 6.43 -8.52 7.04
N SER A 118 7.22 -9.05 7.98
CA SER A 118 8.66 -9.28 7.87
C SER A 118 9.01 -10.34 6.81
N PRO A 119 10.27 -10.39 6.33
CA PRO A 119 10.72 -11.47 5.46
C PRO A 119 10.46 -12.87 6.04
N GLN A 120 10.63 -13.03 7.36
CA GLN A 120 10.43 -14.29 8.07
C GLN A 120 8.95 -14.71 8.04
N TYR A 121 8.03 -13.77 8.22
CA TYR A 121 6.60 -14.04 8.10
C TYR A 121 6.23 -14.45 6.68
N LEU A 122 6.66 -13.67 5.68
CA LEU A 122 6.39 -13.97 4.28
C LEU A 122 6.97 -15.33 3.86
N GLN A 123 8.14 -15.69 4.39
CA GLN A 123 8.77 -16.99 4.15
C GLN A 123 7.93 -18.17 4.68
N GLN A 124 7.23 -18.02 5.80
CA GLN A 124 6.33 -19.07 6.30
C GLN A 124 5.16 -19.33 5.35
N HIS A 125 4.82 -18.37 4.49
CA HIS A 125 3.74 -18.43 3.53
C HIS A 125 4.20 -18.63 2.08
N GLU A 126 5.44 -19.10 1.84
CA GLU A 126 5.96 -19.34 0.48
C GLU A 126 5.06 -20.23 -0.38
N THR A 127 4.41 -21.24 0.23
CA THR A 127 3.50 -22.15 -0.50
C THR A 127 2.31 -21.38 -1.07
N LEU A 128 1.73 -20.47 -0.30
CA LEU A 128 0.65 -19.60 -0.74
C LEU A 128 1.15 -18.61 -1.80
N LEU A 129 2.27 -17.94 -1.54
CA LEU A 129 2.87 -16.96 -2.45
C LEU A 129 3.18 -17.58 -3.83
N ALA A 130 3.60 -18.84 -3.86
CA ALA A 130 3.91 -19.56 -5.10
C ALA A 130 2.68 -19.83 -5.99
N THR A 131 1.46 -19.68 -5.48
CA THR A 131 0.22 -19.83 -6.27
C THR A 131 -0.09 -18.60 -7.12
N ALA A 132 0.54 -17.46 -6.82
CA ALA A 132 0.20 -16.17 -7.40
C ALA A 132 0.36 -16.15 -8.93
N PHE A 133 -0.58 -15.47 -9.59
CA PHE A 133 -0.39 -14.96 -10.95
C PHE A 133 0.63 -13.81 -10.94
N THR A 134 0.47 -12.89 -9.99
CA THR A 134 1.38 -11.76 -9.73
C THR A 134 1.29 -11.41 -8.25
N ILE A 135 2.36 -10.85 -7.71
CA ILE A 135 2.39 -10.28 -6.36
C ILE A 135 2.47 -8.76 -6.49
N ILE A 136 1.66 -8.04 -5.72
CA ILE A 136 1.66 -6.58 -5.62
C ILE A 136 1.98 -6.22 -4.18
N ALA A 137 3.12 -5.57 -3.95
CA ALA A 137 3.52 -5.06 -2.65
C ALA A 137 3.41 -3.54 -2.62
N ASP A 138 2.72 -2.99 -1.62
CA ASP A 138 2.77 -1.54 -1.42
C ASP A 138 4.03 -1.14 -0.63
N ALA A 139 4.49 0.08 -0.85
CA ALA A 139 5.69 0.64 -0.23
C ALA A 139 5.56 0.87 1.27
N ASN A 140 4.41 0.60 1.90
CA ASN A 140 4.30 0.74 3.34
C ASN A 140 5.05 -0.36 4.09
N ILE A 141 5.26 -1.54 3.49
CA ILE A 141 6.08 -2.60 4.09
C ILE A 141 7.58 -2.26 4.06
N ASP A 142 8.38 -2.93 4.88
CA ASP A 142 9.81 -2.68 4.96
C ASP A 142 10.57 -3.10 3.71
N THR A 143 11.65 -2.39 3.40
CA THR A 143 12.50 -2.66 2.23
C THR A 143 13.11 -4.06 2.27
N ASP A 144 13.36 -4.61 3.47
CA ASP A 144 13.84 -5.98 3.64
C ASP A 144 12.79 -7.00 3.16
N SER A 145 11.51 -6.76 3.44
CA SER A 145 10.40 -7.57 2.96
C SER A 145 10.25 -7.46 1.44
N VAL A 146 10.36 -6.25 0.88
CA VAL A 146 10.32 -6.09 -0.58
C VAL A 146 11.53 -6.75 -1.25
N ALA A 147 12.72 -6.65 -0.66
CA ALA A 147 13.93 -7.30 -1.18
C ALA A 147 13.78 -8.83 -1.17
N TRP A 148 13.24 -9.39 -0.09
CA TRP A 148 12.94 -10.81 0.01
C TRP A 148 11.90 -11.24 -1.04
N LEU A 149 10.82 -10.45 -1.22
CA LEU A 149 9.82 -10.69 -2.25
C LEU A 149 10.43 -10.66 -3.65
N ALA A 150 11.29 -9.68 -3.97
CA ALA A 150 11.95 -9.59 -5.27
C ALA A 150 12.77 -10.85 -5.58
N GLN A 151 13.54 -11.34 -4.60
CA GLN A 151 14.30 -12.58 -4.76
C GLN A 151 13.39 -13.81 -4.88
N PHE A 152 12.33 -13.91 -4.07
CA PHE A 152 11.36 -15.00 -4.12
C PHE A 152 10.66 -15.06 -5.48
N CYS A 153 10.11 -13.93 -5.92
CA CYS A 153 9.42 -13.74 -7.19
C CYS A 153 10.31 -14.08 -8.38
N GLN A 154 11.57 -13.64 -8.36
CA GLN A 154 12.55 -14.00 -9.38
C GLN A 154 12.80 -15.51 -9.44
N ARG A 155 13.00 -16.18 -8.29
CA ARG A 155 13.21 -17.64 -8.24
C ARG A 155 11.99 -18.44 -8.70
N LYS A 156 10.77 -17.94 -8.42
CA LYS A 156 9.51 -18.61 -8.76
C LYS A 156 8.95 -18.19 -10.13
N ASN A 157 9.61 -17.26 -10.82
CA ASN A 157 9.14 -16.67 -12.06
C ASN A 157 7.72 -16.07 -11.93
N ILE A 158 7.50 -15.30 -10.86
CA ILE A 158 6.24 -14.59 -10.57
C ILE A 158 6.53 -13.09 -10.71
N PRO A 159 5.75 -12.33 -11.49
CA PRO A 159 5.93 -10.88 -11.57
C PRO A 159 5.67 -10.20 -10.21
N LEU A 160 6.61 -9.37 -9.78
CA LEU A 160 6.47 -8.50 -8.62
C LEU A 160 6.18 -7.06 -9.07
N ILE A 161 5.07 -6.51 -8.61
CA ILE A 161 4.72 -5.09 -8.77
C ILE A 161 4.91 -4.39 -7.43
N VAL A 162 5.58 -3.23 -7.43
CA VAL A 162 5.71 -2.39 -6.23
C VAL A 162 4.99 -1.06 -6.45
N GLU A 163 4.04 -0.77 -5.56
CA GLU A 163 3.27 0.47 -5.55
C GLU A 163 3.89 1.46 -4.54
N PRO A 164 4.43 2.61 -4.98
CA PRO A 164 5.13 3.56 -4.09
C PRO A 164 4.26 4.26 -3.05
N VAL A 165 2.92 4.25 -3.16
CA VAL A 165 1.93 4.78 -2.20
C VAL A 165 1.91 6.30 -2.07
N SER A 166 3.03 6.89 -1.65
CA SER A 166 3.23 8.33 -1.49
C SER A 166 4.72 8.64 -1.35
N VAL A 167 5.08 9.92 -1.31
CA VAL A 167 6.48 10.36 -1.20
C VAL A 167 7.23 9.70 -0.03
N PRO A 168 6.73 9.69 1.24
CA PRO A 168 7.53 9.14 2.35
C PRO A 168 7.80 7.63 2.25
N PRO A 169 6.82 6.75 1.94
CA PRO A 169 7.09 5.34 1.68
C PRO A 169 8.03 5.12 0.48
N ALA A 170 7.88 5.89 -0.59
CA ALA A 170 8.74 5.83 -1.78
C ALA A 170 10.22 6.14 -1.45
N GLN A 171 10.49 7.08 -0.53
CA GLN A 171 11.86 7.43 -0.10
C GLN A 171 12.64 6.26 0.49
N LYS A 172 11.96 5.27 1.07
CA LYS A 172 12.64 4.07 1.62
C LYS A 172 13.43 3.32 0.53
N PHE A 173 13.00 3.42 -0.72
CA PHE A 173 13.61 2.76 -1.86
C PHE A 173 14.80 3.50 -2.45
N ALA A 174 15.13 4.71 -1.96
CA ALA A 174 16.20 5.55 -2.51
C ALA A 174 17.53 4.81 -2.70
N LYS A 175 17.85 3.86 -1.83
CA LYS A 175 19.11 3.11 -1.83
C LYS A 175 18.94 1.59 -2.04
N MET A 176 17.72 1.15 -2.36
CA MET A 176 17.43 -0.27 -2.50
C MET A 176 17.82 -0.77 -3.90
N ASN A 177 18.43 -1.95 -3.98
CA ASN A 177 18.56 -2.68 -5.24
C ASN A 177 17.18 -3.25 -5.63
N LEU A 178 16.72 -2.97 -6.84
CA LEU A 178 15.39 -3.34 -7.32
C LEU A 178 15.40 -4.50 -8.31
N GLN A 179 16.53 -5.17 -8.48
CA GLN A 179 16.63 -6.40 -9.26
C GLN A 179 15.58 -7.42 -8.83
N GLY A 180 14.79 -7.90 -9.79
CA GLY A 180 13.69 -8.86 -9.56
C GLY A 180 12.32 -8.21 -9.36
N VAL A 181 12.24 -6.87 -9.37
CA VAL A 181 10.97 -6.12 -9.47
C VAL A 181 10.58 -6.01 -10.94
N HIS A 182 9.40 -6.51 -11.30
CA HIS A 182 8.89 -6.47 -12.67
C HIS A 182 8.36 -5.08 -13.05
N LEU A 183 7.62 -4.45 -12.14
CA LEU A 183 6.98 -3.16 -12.40
C LEU A 183 6.95 -2.30 -11.13
N ILE A 184 7.20 -1.01 -11.29
CA ILE A 184 6.82 -0.01 -10.30
C ILE A 184 5.83 1.01 -10.88
N THR A 185 4.96 1.57 -10.05
CA THR A 185 3.84 2.43 -10.46
C THR A 185 3.86 3.84 -9.82
N PRO A 186 4.99 4.58 -9.83
CA PRO A 186 5.05 5.90 -9.20
C PRO A 186 4.22 6.95 -9.94
N ASN A 187 3.86 8.03 -9.24
CA ASN A 187 3.51 9.31 -9.86
C ASN A 187 4.72 10.26 -10.01
N GLU A 188 4.47 11.47 -10.55
CA GLU A 188 5.51 12.49 -10.81
C GLU A 188 6.22 12.98 -9.52
N ASP A 189 5.60 12.85 -8.35
CA ASP A 189 6.18 13.26 -7.06
C ASP A 189 6.93 12.10 -6.37
N GLU A 190 6.44 10.87 -6.50
CA GLU A 190 7.02 9.67 -5.90
C GLU A 190 8.28 9.20 -6.63
N LEU A 191 8.31 9.27 -7.96
CA LEU A 191 9.45 8.82 -8.76
C LEU A 191 10.78 9.46 -8.30
N PRO A 192 10.92 10.79 -8.21
CA PRO A 192 12.16 11.40 -7.74
C PRO A 192 12.45 11.07 -6.27
N ALA A 193 11.43 10.80 -5.47
CA ALA A 193 11.60 10.40 -4.07
C ALA A 193 12.25 9.01 -3.95
N MET A 194 12.06 8.14 -4.94
CA MET A 194 12.71 6.81 -5.01
C MET A 194 14.17 6.87 -5.50
N CYS A 195 14.67 8.02 -5.95
CA CYS A 195 16.03 8.21 -6.45
C CYS A 195 16.99 8.59 -5.30
N SER A 196 18.24 8.16 -5.39
CA SER A 196 19.32 8.50 -4.45
C SER A 196 19.75 9.96 -4.56
N ASN A 197 19.91 10.44 -5.79
CA ASN A 197 20.43 11.79 -6.06
C ASN A 197 19.37 12.72 -6.67
N GLY A 198 18.31 12.16 -7.25
CA GLY A 198 17.25 12.89 -7.94
C GLY A 198 17.76 13.49 -9.26
N GLY A 199 17.27 12.97 -10.38
CA GLY A 199 17.42 13.60 -11.68
C GLY A 199 16.66 14.93 -11.77
N LYS A 200 17.13 15.83 -12.64
CA LYS A 200 16.44 17.09 -12.97
C LYS A 200 15.22 16.86 -13.86
N THR A 201 15.21 15.77 -14.62
CA THR A 201 14.08 15.40 -15.48
C THR A 201 13.46 14.07 -15.06
N ILE A 202 12.23 13.82 -15.53
CA ILE A 202 11.53 12.56 -15.29
C ILE A 202 12.31 11.39 -15.90
N GLU A 203 12.90 11.58 -17.07
CA GLU A 203 13.67 10.57 -17.81
C GLU A 203 14.94 10.19 -17.06
N GLU A 204 15.65 11.17 -16.47
CA GLU A 204 16.83 10.91 -15.64
C GLU A 204 16.46 10.12 -14.38
N ASN A 205 15.37 10.50 -13.71
CA ASN A 205 14.87 9.75 -12.55
C ASN A 205 14.47 8.33 -12.95
N ALA A 206 13.69 8.16 -14.02
CA ALA A 206 13.27 6.85 -14.51
C ALA A 206 14.47 5.97 -14.90
N GLN A 207 15.49 6.54 -15.56
CA GLN A 207 16.70 5.82 -15.93
C GLN A 207 17.46 5.34 -14.70
N GLU A 208 17.59 6.16 -13.66
CA GLU A 208 18.23 5.73 -12.39
C GLU A 208 17.51 4.50 -11.81
N ILE A 209 16.18 4.49 -11.81
CA ILE A 209 15.42 3.36 -11.28
C ILE A 209 15.57 2.10 -12.14
N LEU A 210 15.59 2.24 -13.47
CA LEU A 210 15.82 1.14 -14.41
C LEU A 210 17.24 0.56 -14.24
N ASP A 211 18.25 1.41 -14.05
CA ASP A 211 19.64 1.00 -13.85
C ASP A 211 19.83 0.20 -12.54
N ARG A 212 18.90 0.33 -11.58
CA ARG A 212 18.85 -0.50 -10.36
C ARG A 212 18.13 -1.83 -10.54
N GLY A 213 17.72 -2.18 -11.76
CA GLY A 213 17.25 -3.52 -12.12
C GLY A 213 15.74 -3.74 -12.15
N VAL A 214 14.92 -2.68 -12.05
CA VAL A 214 13.48 -2.79 -12.34
C VAL A 214 13.29 -3.02 -13.84
N GLU A 215 12.40 -3.94 -14.22
CA GLU A 215 12.15 -4.21 -15.64
C GLU A 215 11.32 -3.11 -16.32
N LYS A 216 10.31 -2.56 -15.63
CA LYS A 216 9.39 -1.56 -16.18
C LYS A 216 8.98 -0.51 -15.14
N ILE A 217 8.71 0.69 -15.62
CA ILE A 217 8.12 1.78 -14.83
C ILE A 217 6.84 2.22 -15.53
N TRP A 218 5.74 2.25 -14.80
CA TRP A 218 4.52 2.91 -15.23
C TRP A 218 4.39 4.21 -14.44
N LEU A 219 4.61 5.35 -15.10
CA LEU A 219 4.51 6.66 -14.47
C LEU A 219 3.10 7.22 -14.60
N HIS A 220 2.47 7.56 -13.48
CA HIS A 220 1.13 8.12 -13.41
C HIS A 220 1.21 9.65 -13.47
N ARG A 221 0.60 10.30 -14.47
CA ARG A 221 0.58 11.76 -14.64
C ARG A 221 -0.80 12.37 -14.40
N GLY A 222 -1.60 11.72 -13.57
CA GLY A 222 -2.94 12.14 -13.20
C GLY A 222 -3.83 12.34 -14.43
N LYS A 223 -4.32 13.57 -14.65
CA LYS A 223 -5.19 13.88 -15.79
C LYS A 223 -4.53 13.72 -17.16
N LYS A 224 -3.19 13.62 -17.22
CA LYS A 224 -2.43 13.46 -18.46
C LYS A 224 -2.18 11.99 -18.84
N GLY A 225 -2.71 11.04 -18.07
CA GLY A 225 -2.47 9.60 -18.21
C GLY A 225 -1.51 9.10 -17.16
#